data_AF-A0A1B6DID3-F1
#
_entry.id   AF-A0A1B6DID3-F1
#
_cell.length_a   1.000
_cell.length_b   1.000
_cell.length_c   1.000
_cell.angle_alpha   90.00
_cell.angle_beta   90.00
_cell.angle_gamma   90.00
#
_symmetry.space_group_name_H-M   'P 1'
#
loop_
_entity.id
_entity.type
_entity.pdbx_description
1 polymer ?
#
loop_
_entity_poly.entity_id
_entity_poly.type
_entity_poly.pdbx_seq_one_letter_code
_entity_poly.pdbx_strand_id
1 'polypeptide(L)'
;RSMIGVNKRKLLSGQRRALLGVTKGYRTISGEALCVIAGVIPIDLEIERRYIVSAVRKEGSFEWGGRIFVKRGIKGVSREYVLEKWQQRWVGSDKGRETYTYWNSVKMRIKDVWVRPGYYVTQFVSGHGCFAGSLCRFARNDSELCQCGEVESSEHVLFRCKKWEVMRRELYGQLVGIGLGFTKRDMVERGGFKYFREFCEKVLELREREG
;
A
#
# COMPACT_ATOMS: atom_id res chain seq x y z
N ARG A 1 21.92 12.42 22.89
CA ARG A 1 21.88 11.46 21.76
C ARG A 1 20.63 10.61 21.92
N SER A 2 19.57 10.83 21.12
CA SER A 2 18.31 10.09 21.32
C SER A 2 18.49 8.61 20.95
N MET A 3 17.89 7.73 21.74
CA MET A 3 17.88 6.27 21.57
C MET A 3 17.34 5.82 20.19
N ILE A 4 16.74 6.75 19.43
CA ILE A 4 16.09 6.55 18.12
C ILE A 4 17.10 6.56 16.95
N GLY A 5 18.36 6.96 17.19
CA GLY A 5 19.43 6.89 16.19
C GLY A 5 19.91 5.47 15.87
N VAL A 6 19.50 4.45 16.63
CA VAL A 6 19.89 3.05 16.40
C VAL A 6 19.24 2.54 15.11
N ASN A 7 20.02 2.66 14.03
CA ASN A 7 19.89 2.04 12.72
C ASN A 7 18.46 1.91 12.17
N LYS A 8 17.77 3.05 12.02
CA LYS A 8 16.49 3.20 11.31
C LYS A 8 16.39 2.33 10.04
N ARG A 9 17.48 2.26 9.25
CA ARG A 9 17.56 1.40 8.06
C ARG A 9 17.38 -0.09 8.37
N LYS A 10 18.05 -0.62 9.40
CA LYS A 10 17.90 -2.02 9.84
C LYS A 10 16.47 -2.31 10.31
N LEU A 11 15.87 -1.41 11.08
CA LEU A 11 14.48 -1.56 11.56
C LEU A 11 13.48 -1.62 10.40
N LEU A 12 13.56 -0.66 9.48
CA LEU A 12 12.70 -0.62 8.29
C LEU A 12 12.93 -1.83 7.38
N SER A 13 14.17 -2.28 7.22
CA SER A 13 14.49 -3.52 6.48
C SER A 13 13.89 -4.76 7.14
N GLY A 14 13.94 -4.84 8.48
CA GLY A 14 13.28 -5.90 9.25
C GLY A 14 11.76 -5.91 9.05
N GLN A 15 11.10 -4.76 9.23
CA GLN A 15 9.67 -4.62 8.99
C GLN A 15 9.30 -5.01 7.55
N ARG A 16 10.08 -4.55 6.58
CA ARG A 16 9.86 -4.87 5.16
C ARG A 16 9.83 -6.37 4.89
N ARG A 17 10.74 -7.14 5.49
CA ARG A 17 10.75 -8.61 5.34
C ARG A 17 9.47 -9.26 5.86
N ALA A 18 8.98 -8.82 7.02
CA ALA A 18 7.71 -9.31 7.56
C ALA A 18 6.53 -8.94 6.65
N LEU A 19 6.51 -7.70 6.15
CA LEU A 19 5.42 -7.21 5.30
C LEU A 19 5.37 -7.90 3.93
N LEU A 20 6.50 -8.33 3.37
CA LEU A 20 6.50 -9.16 2.16
C LEU A 20 5.70 -10.45 2.37
N GLY A 21 5.84 -11.09 3.54
CA GLY A 21 5.07 -12.28 3.89
C GLY A 21 3.58 -11.99 4.07
N VAL A 22 3.25 -10.93 4.82
CA VAL A 22 1.85 -10.53 5.10
C VAL A 22 1.10 -10.16 3.81
N THR A 23 1.74 -9.42 2.92
CA THR A 23 1.12 -8.93 1.67
C THR A 23 1.27 -9.92 0.51
N LYS A 24 2.11 -10.95 0.67
CA LYS A 24 2.58 -11.82 -0.42
C LYS A 24 3.16 -11.03 -1.61
N GLY A 25 3.84 -9.93 -1.32
CA GLY A 25 4.37 -9.01 -2.33
C GLY A 25 5.73 -9.40 -2.88
N TYR A 26 6.06 -8.87 -4.06
CA TYR A 26 7.38 -9.05 -4.68
C TYR A 26 8.49 -8.33 -3.92
N ARG A 27 9.71 -8.91 -3.95
CA ARG A 27 10.91 -8.33 -3.33
C ARG A 27 11.36 -7.00 -3.94
N THR A 28 10.73 -6.50 -4.99
CA THR A 28 11.00 -5.18 -5.58
C THR A 28 10.11 -4.09 -4.99
N ILE A 29 9.03 -4.44 -4.28
CA ILE A 29 8.13 -3.46 -3.67
C ILE A 29 8.85 -2.72 -2.55
N SER A 30 8.71 -1.39 -2.51
CA SER A 30 9.31 -0.55 -1.48
C SER A 30 8.71 -0.84 -0.10
N GLY A 31 9.50 -0.63 0.97
CA GLY A 31 9.00 -0.81 2.34
C GLY A 31 7.85 0.14 2.67
N GLU A 32 7.84 1.34 2.09
CA GLU A 32 6.79 2.33 2.26
C GLU A 32 5.48 1.89 1.62
N ALA A 33 5.52 1.43 0.36
CA ALA A 33 4.35 0.88 -0.31
C ALA A 33 3.80 -0.34 0.45
N LEU A 34 4.67 -1.23 0.95
CA LEU A 34 4.26 -2.37 1.77
C LEU A 34 3.57 -1.94 3.08
N CYS A 35 4.03 -0.86 3.73
CA CYS A 35 3.37 -0.32 4.92
C CYS A 35 1.95 0.16 4.59
N VAL A 36 1.78 0.87 3.46
CA VAL A 36 0.46 1.33 2.99
C VAL A 36 -0.42 0.14 2.61
N ILE A 37 0.06 -0.80 1.80
CA ILE A 37 -0.68 -1.99 1.36
C ILE A 37 -1.13 -2.81 2.55
N ALA A 38 -0.31 -2.95 3.60
CA ALA A 38 -0.67 -3.67 4.81
C ALA A 38 -1.50 -2.84 5.81
N GLY A 39 -1.65 -1.53 5.61
CA GLY A 39 -2.36 -0.65 6.53
C GLY A 39 -1.65 -0.47 7.87
N VAL A 40 -0.33 -0.35 7.88
CA VAL A 40 0.49 -0.20 9.09
C VAL A 40 1.34 1.06 9.09
N ILE A 41 1.72 1.51 10.29
CA ILE A 41 2.66 2.62 10.49
C ILE A 41 4.10 2.07 10.37
N PRO A 42 5.03 2.78 9.71
CA PRO A 42 6.45 2.45 9.73
C PRO A 42 6.98 2.27 11.15
N ILE A 43 7.79 1.24 11.36
CA ILE A 43 8.22 0.82 12.71
C ILE A 43 9.04 1.89 13.42
N ASP A 44 9.81 2.71 12.68
CA ASP A 44 10.56 3.82 13.24
C ASP A 44 9.63 4.86 13.87
N LEU A 45 8.50 5.15 13.23
CA LEU A 45 7.49 6.06 13.74
C LEU A 45 6.70 5.45 14.90
N GLU A 46 6.45 4.15 14.89
CA GLU A 46 5.79 3.47 16.02
C GLU A 46 6.69 3.41 17.27
N ILE A 47 8.00 3.25 17.10
CA ILE A 47 8.99 3.36 18.19
C ILE A 47 9.01 4.79 18.74
N GLU A 48 9.05 5.78 17.86
CA GLU A 48 8.98 7.21 18.23
C GLU A 48 7.71 7.50 19.06
N ARG A 49 6.55 7.01 18.60
CA ARG A 49 5.27 7.13 19.33
C ARG A 49 5.37 6.56 20.74
N ARG A 50 5.91 5.34 20.87
CA ARG A 50 6.02 4.64 22.17
C ARG A 50 6.98 5.36 23.12
N TYR A 51 8.07 5.90 22.58
CA TYR A 51 9.03 6.70 23.35
C TYR A 51 8.37 7.95 23.94
N ILE A 52 7.66 8.73 23.11
CA ILE A 52 6.93 9.93 23.54
C ILE A 52 5.93 9.59 24.66
N VAL A 53 5.12 8.54 24.46
CA VAL A 53 4.14 8.09 25.47
C VAL A 53 4.82 7.71 26.78
N SER A 54 5.97 7.03 26.71
CA SER A 54 6.73 6.61 27.90
C SER A 54 7.30 7.81 28.66
N ALA A 55 7.89 8.78 27.96
CA ALA A 55 8.45 9.98 28.57
C ALA A 55 7.38 10.80 29.29
N VAL A 56 6.25 11.08 28.62
CA VAL A 56 5.13 11.82 29.21
C VAL A 56 4.54 11.11 30.43
N ARG A 57 4.51 9.77 30.44
CA ARG A 57 4.03 9.02 31.61
C ARG A 57 4.93 9.17 32.83
N LYS A 58 6.23 9.33 32.61
CA LYS A 58 7.24 9.50 33.67
C LYS A 58 7.30 10.94 34.18
N GLU A 59 7.27 11.91 33.26
CA GLU A 59 7.60 13.32 33.55
C GLU A 59 6.36 14.23 33.57
N GLY A 60 5.18 13.73 33.17
CA GLY A 60 3.92 14.49 33.12
C GLY A 60 3.75 15.27 31.82
N SER A 61 4.82 15.88 31.32
CA SER A 61 4.94 16.48 29.99
C SER A 61 6.27 16.11 29.34
N PHE A 62 6.36 16.23 28.01
CA PHE A 62 7.58 15.97 27.26
C PHE A 62 7.56 16.74 25.94
N GLU A 63 8.63 17.49 25.64
CA GLU A 63 8.78 18.13 24.34
C GLU A 63 9.46 17.19 23.34
N TRP A 64 8.89 17.06 22.16
CA TRP A 64 9.45 16.24 21.10
C TRP A 64 9.12 16.77 19.71
N GLY A 65 10.16 17.01 18.90
CA GLY A 65 10.00 17.49 17.52
C GLY A 65 9.20 18.80 17.42
N GLY A 66 9.46 19.75 18.32
CA GLY A 66 8.81 21.06 18.37
C GLY A 66 7.36 21.04 18.90
N ARG A 67 6.92 19.95 19.53
CA ARG A 67 5.59 19.85 20.15
C ARG A 67 5.72 19.44 21.61
N ILE A 68 4.92 20.06 22.48
CA ILE A 68 4.79 19.67 23.88
C ILE A 68 3.66 18.64 23.99
N PHE A 69 3.98 17.48 24.54
CA PHE A 69 3.03 16.41 24.82
C PHE A 69 2.72 16.39 26.31
N VAL A 70 1.45 16.18 26.66
CA VAL A 70 0.97 16.12 28.05
C VAL A 70 0.22 14.82 28.32
N LYS A 71 0.10 14.45 29.60
CA LYS A 71 -0.49 13.17 30.04
C LYS A 71 -1.93 12.96 29.54
N ARG A 72 -2.77 13.99 29.56
CA ARG A 72 -4.17 13.91 29.12
C ARG A 72 -4.22 13.63 27.61
N GLY A 73 -4.87 12.53 27.23
CA GLY A 73 -5.07 12.19 25.81
C GLY A 73 -3.82 11.71 25.06
N ILE A 74 -2.70 11.45 25.75
CA ILE A 74 -1.39 11.16 25.12
C ILE A 74 -1.42 10.05 24.07
N LYS A 75 -2.26 9.03 24.25
CA LYS A 75 -2.40 7.93 23.26
C LYS A 75 -2.89 8.44 21.90
N GLY A 76 -3.88 9.32 21.90
CA GLY A 76 -4.45 9.89 20.68
C GLY A 76 -3.51 10.91 20.05
N VAL A 77 -3.01 11.85 20.85
CA VAL A 77 -2.12 12.93 20.38
C VAL A 77 -0.81 12.38 19.80
N SER A 78 -0.16 11.42 20.48
CA SER A 78 1.04 10.78 19.95
C SER A 78 0.77 9.98 18.67
N ARG A 79 -0.40 9.34 18.55
CA ARG A 79 -0.79 8.62 17.33
C ARG A 79 -1.02 9.58 16.16
N GLU A 80 -1.72 10.68 16.38
CA GLU A 80 -1.94 11.69 15.34
C GLU A 80 -0.61 12.28 14.87
N TYR A 81 0.28 12.63 15.80
CA TYR A 81 1.62 13.14 15.48
C TYR A 81 2.41 12.22 14.54
N VAL A 82 2.44 10.91 14.81
CA VAL A 82 3.18 9.98 13.94
C VAL A 82 2.45 9.67 12.64
N LEU A 83 1.12 9.77 12.60
CA LEU A 83 0.35 9.66 11.36
C LEU A 83 0.57 10.86 10.45
N GLU A 84 0.67 12.07 11.00
CA GLU A 84 1.03 13.28 10.23
C GLU A 84 2.43 13.16 9.62
N LYS A 85 3.41 12.74 10.43
CA LYS A 85 4.77 12.43 9.92
C LYS A 85 4.75 11.34 8.84
N TRP A 86 3.93 10.31 9.02
CA TRP A 86 3.82 9.25 8.03
C TRP A 86 3.19 9.76 6.72
N GLN A 87 2.12 10.55 6.82
CA GLN A 87 1.47 11.15 5.66
C GLN A 87 2.43 12.06 4.88
N GLN A 88 3.21 12.91 5.56
CA GLN A 88 4.23 13.75 4.92
C GLN A 88 5.29 12.91 4.20
N ARG A 89 5.81 11.86 4.85
CA ARG A 89 6.74 10.92 4.21
C ARG A 89 6.12 10.23 3.00
N TRP A 90 4.85 9.87 3.06
CA TRP A 90 4.16 9.18 1.97
C TRP A 90 3.90 10.07 0.75
N VAL A 91 3.53 11.33 0.98
CA VAL A 91 3.33 12.34 -0.06
C VAL A 91 4.66 12.71 -0.72
N GLY A 92 5.73 12.88 0.08
CA GLY A 92 7.06 13.25 -0.42
C GLY A 92 7.88 12.10 -1.01
N SER A 93 7.38 10.87 -0.99
CA SER A 93 8.09 9.70 -1.49
C SER A 93 7.90 9.54 -3.00
N ASP A 94 8.99 9.29 -3.72
CA ASP A 94 9.00 8.87 -5.13
C ASP A 94 8.68 7.38 -5.31
N LYS A 95 8.65 6.60 -4.22
CA LYS A 95 8.41 5.15 -4.26
C LYS A 95 6.95 4.81 -4.05
N GLY A 96 6.48 3.75 -4.69
CA GLY A 96 5.11 3.25 -4.50
C GLY A 96 4.03 4.16 -5.11
N ARG A 97 4.35 4.90 -6.17
CA ARG A 97 3.41 5.85 -6.79
C ARG A 97 2.15 5.19 -7.31
N GLU A 98 2.24 3.96 -7.79
CA GLU A 98 1.05 3.17 -8.13
C GLU A 98 0.15 2.97 -6.90
N THR A 99 0.70 2.52 -5.77
CA THR A 99 -0.04 2.36 -4.50
C THR A 99 -0.66 3.67 -4.02
N TYR A 100 -0.01 4.81 -4.26
CA TYR A 100 -0.54 6.12 -3.89
C TYR A 100 -1.81 6.47 -4.65
N THR A 101 -1.98 5.98 -5.88
CA THR A 101 -3.22 6.20 -6.65
C THR A 101 -4.43 5.50 -6.04
N TYR A 102 -4.22 4.44 -5.25
CA TYR A 102 -5.28 3.78 -4.45
C TYR A 102 -5.44 4.45 -3.08
N TRP A 103 -4.31 4.73 -2.41
CA TRP A 103 -4.29 5.24 -1.03
C TRP A 103 -3.35 6.43 -0.88
N ASN A 104 -3.85 7.62 -1.21
CA ASN A 104 -3.13 8.87 -0.96
C ASN A 104 -3.20 9.31 0.52
N SER A 105 -4.13 8.76 1.32
CA SER A 105 -4.26 9.02 2.75
C SER A 105 -3.91 7.78 3.57
N VAL A 106 -2.80 7.83 4.31
CA VAL A 106 -2.38 6.73 5.18
C VAL A 106 -3.36 6.52 6.35
N LYS A 107 -3.97 7.60 6.82
CA LYS A 107 -4.95 7.57 7.91
C LYS A 107 -6.24 6.86 7.49
N MET A 108 -6.71 7.10 6.27
CA MET A 108 -7.85 6.37 5.70
C MET A 108 -7.48 4.91 5.50
N ARG A 109 -6.36 4.62 4.84
CA ARG A 109 -5.92 3.25 4.60
C ARG A 109 -5.84 2.40 5.87
N ILE A 110 -5.31 2.94 6.97
CA ILE A 110 -5.22 2.21 8.25
C ILE A 110 -6.61 1.87 8.82
N LYS A 111 -7.66 2.65 8.51
CA LYS A 111 -9.04 2.38 8.91
C LYS A 111 -9.74 1.37 7.99
N ASP A 112 -9.23 1.17 6.77
CA ASP A 112 -9.77 0.24 5.78
C ASP A 112 -9.45 -1.22 6.15
N VAL A 113 -9.99 -1.68 7.27
CA VAL A 113 -9.74 -3.02 7.84
C VAL A 113 -10.30 -4.17 6.99
N TRP A 114 -11.18 -3.85 6.03
CA TRP A 114 -11.69 -4.81 5.04
C TRP A 114 -10.67 -5.14 3.95
N VAL A 115 -9.66 -4.29 3.75
CA VAL A 115 -8.59 -4.52 2.77
C VAL A 115 -7.62 -5.54 3.33
N ARG A 116 -7.81 -6.79 2.90
CA ARG A 116 -6.90 -7.91 3.13
C ARG A 116 -6.01 -8.08 1.90
N PRO A 117 -4.76 -7.60 1.91
CA PRO A 117 -3.86 -7.80 0.79
C PRO A 117 -3.53 -9.29 0.66
N GLY A 118 -3.50 -9.77 -0.59
CA GLY A 118 -3.08 -11.11 -0.97
C GLY A 118 -2.18 -11.01 -2.19
N TYR A 119 -1.66 -12.15 -2.65
CA TYR A 119 -0.69 -12.19 -3.75
C TYR A 119 -1.19 -11.43 -4.99
N TYR A 120 -2.41 -11.70 -5.45
CA TYR A 120 -2.99 -11.07 -6.64
C TYR A 120 -3.28 -9.57 -6.46
N VAL A 121 -3.98 -9.20 -5.38
CA VAL A 121 -4.30 -7.79 -5.09
C VAL A 121 -3.03 -6.95 -4.94
N THR A 122 -2.04 -7.46 -4.21
CA THR A 122 -0.76 -6.78 -3.98
C THR A 122 -0.04 -6.49 -5.29
N GLN A 123 -0.13 -7.38 -6.30
CA GLN A 123 0.44 -7.10 -7.61
C GLN A 123 -0.19 -5.88 -8.27
N PHE A 124 -1.52 -5.83 -8.33
CA PHE A 124 -2.24 -4.71 -8.93
C PHE A 124 -2.02 -3.39 -8.21
N VAL A 125 -2.18 -3.37 -6.87
CA VAL A 125 -2.08 -2.11 -6.11
C VAL A 125 -0.65 -1.62 -5.95
N SER A 126 0.36 -2.44 -6.27
CA SER A 126 1.76 -2.02 -6.25
C SER A 126 2.32 -1.74 -7.64
N GLY A 127 1.68 -2.25 -8.70
CA GLY A 127 2.25 -2.26 -10.06
C GLY A 127 3.49 -3.15 -10.20
N HIS A 128 3.78 -3.97 -9.19
CA HIS A 128 4.87 -4.94 -9.20
C HIS A 128 4.29 -6.34 -9.30
N GLY A 129 4.72 -7.11 -10.31
CA GLY A 129 4.25 -8.47 -10.49
C GLY A 129 4.45 -8.95 -11.92
N CYS A 130 3.65 -9.92 -12.31
CA CYS A 130 3.60 -10.50 -13.64
C CYS A 130 2.92 -9.56 -14.67
N PHE A 131 3.39 -8.31 -14.72
CA PHE A 131 3.07 -7.36 -15.78
C PHE A 131 4.30 -7.19 -16.66
N ALA A 132 4.16 -7.32 -17.98
CA ALA A 132 5.29 -7.31 -18.92
C ALA A 132 6.18 -6.06 -18.77
N GLY A 133 5.60 -4.86 -18.63
CA GLY A 133 6.38 -3.64 -18.37
C GLY A 133 7.15 -3.67 -17.04
N SER A 134 6.58 -4.28 -16.00
CA SER A 134 7.28 -4.46 -14.72
C SER A 134 8.42 -5.49 -14.85
N LEU A 135 8.20 -6.61 -15.55
CA LEU A 135 9.18 -7.66 -15.77
C LEU A 135 10.34 -7.20 -16.67
N CYS A 136 10.03 -6.49 -17.76
CA CYS A 136 11.01 -5.89 -18.68
C CYS A 136 11.92 -4.91 -17.94
N ARG A 137 11.36 -4.03 -17.10
CA ARG A 137 12.15 -3.11 -16.25
C ARG A 137 13.13 -3.82 -15.32
N PHE A 138 12.84 -5.05 -14.90
CA PHE A 138 13.72 -5.86 -14.06
C PHE A 138 14.52 -6.91 -14.85
N ALA A 139 14.61 -6.77 -16.18
CA ALA A 139 15.33 -7.67 -17.08
C ALA A 139 14.89 -9.15 -16.92
N ARG A 140 13.58 -9.36 -16.69
CA ARG A 140 12.96 -10.69 -16.59
C ARG A 140 12.10 -11.06 -17.79
N ASN A 141 11.92 -10.12 -18.71
CA ASN A 141 11.21 -10.33 -19.96
C ASN A 141 11.83 -9.43 -21.03
N ASP A 142 11.84 -9.88 -22.28
CA ASP A 142 12.46 -9.14 -23.39
C ASP A 142 11.50 -8.10 -24.00
N SER A 143 10.23 -8.15 -23.63
CA SER A 143 9.20 -7.23 -24.10
C SER A 143 8.39 -6.65 -22.94
N GLU A 144 8.05 -5.37 -23.05
CA GLU A 144 7.10 -4.71 -22.15
C GLU A 144 5.64 -4.82 -22.61
N LEU A 145 5.40 -5.44 -23.77
CA LEU A 145 4.09 -5.47 -24.40
C LEU A 145 3.20 -6.57 -23.80
N CYS A 146 1.94 -6.21 -23.57
CA CYS A 146 0.85 -7.15 -23.36
C CYS A 146 0.58 -7.93 -24.67
N GLN A 147 -0.05 -9.09 -24.56
CA GLN A 147 -0.54 -9.86 -25.72
C GLN A 147 -1.53 -9.07 -26.60
N CYS A 148 -2.13 -7.98 -26.09
CA CYS A 148 -2.95 -7.09 -26.89
C CYS A 148 -2.16 -6.01 -27.66
N GLY A 149 -0.83 -6.00 -27.57
CA GLY A 149 0.08 -5.13 -28.31
C GLY A 149 0.41 -3.78 -27.65
N GLU A 150 -0.11 -3.48 -26.47
CA GLU A 150 0.19 -2.23 -25.73
C GLU A 150 1.17 -2.48 -24.58
N VAL A 151 1.91 -1.44 -24.16
CA VAL A 151 2.78 -1.50 -22.97
C VAL A 151 1.99 -1.89 -21.73
N GLU A 152 2.40 -2.96 -21.07
CA GLU A 152 1.64 -3.55 -19.99
C GLU A 152 1.97 -2.93 -18.63
N SER A 153 0.93 -2.45 -17.97
CA SER A 153 0.91 -2.07 -16.55
C SER A 153 -0.35 -2.59 -15.87
N SER A 154 -0.40 -2.56 -14.54
CA SER A 154 -1.63 -2.82 -13.78
C SER A 154 -2.78 -1.95 -14.26
N GLU A 155 -2.50 -0.68 -14.57
CA GLU A 155 -3.46 0.28 -15.08
C GLU A 155 -3.96 -0.06 -16.48
N HIS A 156 -3.07 -0.47 -17.39
CA HIS A 156 -3.48 -0.96 -18.71
C HIS A 156 -4.44 -2.16 -18.57
N VAL A 157 -4.11 -3.14 -17.73
CA VAL A 157 -4.96 -4.32 -17.48
C VAL A 157 -6.32 -3.92 -16.91
N LEU A 158 -6.32 -3.01 -15.92
CA LEU A 158 -7.52 -2.56 -15.21
C LEU A 158 -8.45 -1.66 -16.00
N PHE A 159 -7.98 -0.92 -17.00
CA PHE A 159 -8.80 0.09 -17.67
C PHE A 159 -8.86 0.00 -19.20
N ARG A 160 -7.89 -0.63 -19.88
CA ARG A 160 -7.73 -0.49 -21.34
C ARG A 160 -7.54 -1.80 -22.12
N CYS A 161 -6.90 -2.80 -21.52
CA CYS A 161 -6.45 -4.01 -22.21
C CYS A 161 -7.57 -4.78 -22.92
N LYS A 162 -7.58 -4.84 -24.25
CA LYS A 162 -8.64 -5.55 -25.01
C LYS A 162 -8.81 -7.02 -24.59
N LYS A 163 -7.72 -7.70 -24.23
CA LYS A 163 -7.76 -9.10 -23.75
C LYS A 163 -8.64 -9.29 -22.51
N TRP A 164 -8.61 -8.33 -21.58
CA TRP A 164 -9.31 -8.45 -20.29
C TRP A 164 -10.64 -7.67 -20.26
N GLU A 165 -11.19 -7.31 -21.43
CA GLU A 165 -12.40 -6.48 -21.52
C GLU A 165 -13.60 -7.11 -20.82
N VAL A 166 -13.86 -8.41 -21.03
CA VAL A 166 -15.02 -9.10 -20.45
C VAL A 166 -15.00 -9.02 -18.92
N MET A 167 -13.86 -9.36 -18.30
CA MET A 167 -13.70 -9.28 -16.84
C MET A 167 -13.76 -7.84 -16.33
N ARG A 168 -13.25 -6.86 -17.09
CA ARG A 168 -13.37 -5.45 -16.72
C ARG A 168 -14.82 -4.98 -16.74
N ARG A 169 -15.61 -5.39 -17.73
CA ARG A 169 -17.03 -5.04 -17.83
C ARG A 169 -17.83 -5.66 -16.68
N GLU A 170 -17.48 -6.88 -16.28
CA GLU A 170 -18.04 -7.50 -15.08
C GLU A 170 -17.73 -6.67 -13.82
N LEU A 171 -16.46 -6.33 -13.58
CA LEU A 171 -16.05 -5.48 -12.45
C LEU A 171 -16.77 -4.12 -12.48
N TYR A 172 -16.85 -3.48 -13.64
CA TYR A 172 -17.56 -2.20 -13.83
C TYR A 172 -19.03 -2.32 -13.41
N GLY A 173 -19.75 -3.33 -13.93
CA GLY A 173 -21.15 -3.55 -13.61
C GLY A 173 -21.38 -3.83 -12.11
N GLN A 174 -20.48 -4.59 -11.50
CA GLN A 174 -20.53 -4.89 -10.07
C GLN A 174 -20.31 -3.64 -9.19
N LEU A 175 -19.37 -2.76 -9.56
CA LEU A 175 -19.09 -1.51 -8.83
C LEU A 175 -20.23 -0.50 -8.99
N VAL A 176 -20.69 -0.26 -10.22
CA VAL A 176 -21.80 0.66 -10.48
C VAL A 176 -23.10 0.16 -9.85
N GLY A 177 -23.33 -1.16 -9.85
CA GLY A 177 -24.51 -1.78 -9.23
C GLY A 177 -24.60 -1.57 -7.70
N ILE A 178 -23.50 -1.23 -7.04
CA ILE A 178 -23.47 -0.87 -5.61
C ILE A 178 -23.28 0.64 -5.37
N GLY A 179 -23.44 1.46 -6.41
CA GLY A 179 -23.34 2.92 -6.33
C GLY A 179 -21.92 3.48 -6.26
N LEU A 180 -20.91 2.67 -6.61
CA LEU A 180 -19.51 3.14 -6.70
C LEU A 180 -19.15 3.52 -8.14
N GLY A 181 -18.15 4.40 -8.27
CA GLY A 181 -17.54 4.70 -9.56
C GLY A 181 -16.61 3.58 -10.05
N PHE A 182 -15.98 3.80 -11.21
CA PHE A 182 -14.97 2.91 -11.77
C PHE A 182 -13.56 3.52 -11.65
N THR A 183 -13.14 3.79 -10.42
CA THR A 183 -11.80 4.31 -10.12
C THR A 183 -11.01 3.35 -9.24
N LYS A 184 -9.67 3.52 -9.21
CA LYS A 184 -8.79 2.77 -8.29
C LYS A 184 -9.21 2.92 -6.82
N ARG A 185 -9.76 4.09 -6.44
CA ARG A 185 -10.25 4.34 -5.07
C ARG A 185 -11.53 3.55 -4.77
N ASP A 186 -12.47 3.54 -5.71
CA ASP A 186 -13.72 2.77 -5.58
C ASP A 186 -13.44 1.27 -5.44
N MET A 187 -12.46 0.77 -6.18
CA MET A 187 -12.02 -0.62 -6.14
C MET A 187 -11.51 -1.06 -4.75
N VAL A 188 -11.01 -0.15 -3.93
CA VAL A 188 -10.49 -0.46 -2.58
C VAL A 188 -11.42 0.00 -1.45
N GLU A 189 -12.54 0.63 -1.79
CA GLU A 189 -13.61 1.00 -0.86
C GLU A 189 -14.33 -0.26 -0.32
N ARG A 190 -15.02 -0.13 0.83
CA ARG A 190 -15.58 -1.29 1.55
C ARG A 190 -16.43 -2.23 0.69
N GLY A 191 -17.32 -1.67 -0.13
CA GLY A 191 -18.20 -2.45 -1.01
C GLY A 191 -17.49 -2.98 -2.26
N GLY A 192 -16.53 -2.22 -2.79
CA GLY A 192 -15.85 -2.55 -4.05
C GLY A 192 -14.73 -3.59 -3.92
N PHE A 193 -14.09 -3.66 -2.75
CA PHE A 193 -12.89 -4.48 -2.56
C PHE A 193 -13.07 -5.97 -2.85
N LYS A 194 -14.26 -6.53 -2.63
CA LYS A 194 -14.54 -7.94 -2.95
C LYS A 194 -14.48 -8.20 -4.47
N TYR A 195 -15.06 -7.31 -5.26
CA TYR A 195 -15.12 -7.43 -6.72
C TYR A 195 -13.76 -7.15 -7.35
N PHE A 196 -13.05 -6.14 -6.82
CA PHE A 196 -11.68 -5.88 -7.24
C PHE A 196 -10.76 -7.08 -6.98
N ARG A 197 -10.86 -7.71 -5.81
CA ARG A 197 -10.09 -8.92 -5.50
C ARG A 197 -10.38 -10.05 -6.47
N GLU A 198 -11.66 -10.32 -6.72
CA GLU A 198 -12.11 -11.37 -7.65
C GLU A 198 -11.57 -11.10 -9.07
N PHE A 199 -11.61 -9.85 -9.54
CA PHE A 199 -11.00 -9.47 -10.80
C PHE A 199 -9.49 -9.75 -10.82
N CYS A 200 -8.75 -9.35 -9.77
CA CYS A 200 -7.31 -9.60 -9.69
C CYS A 200 -6.98 -11.10 -9.73
N GLU A 201 -7.75 -11.91 -9.01
CA GLU A 201 -7.63 -13.37 -8.96
C GLU A 201 -7.87 -13.98 -10.34
N LYS A 202 -9.04 -13.72 -10.95
CA LYS A 202 -9.39 -14.24 -12.29
C LYS A 202 -8.34 -13.91 -13.34
N VAL A 203 -7.88 -12.66 -13.41
CA VAL A 203 -6.90 -12.22 -14.41
C VAL A 203 -5.55 -12.91 -14.24
N LEU A 204 -5.03 -12.97 -13.01
CA LEU A 204 -3.69 -13.52 -12.78
C LEU A 204 -3.68 -15.05 -12.80
N GLU A 205 -4.73 -15.73 -12.35
CA GLU A 205 -4.85 -17.18 -12.48
C GLU A 205 -4.94 -17.62 -13.94
N LEU A 206 -5.68 -16.89 -14.79
CA LEU A 206 -5.73 -17.21 -16.22
C LEU A 206 -4.37 -17.01 -16.88
N ARG A 207 -3.62 -15.96 -16.53
CA ARG A 207 -2.24 -15.79 -17.00
C ARG A 207 -1.33 -16.94 -16.59
N GLU A 208 -1.44 -17.39 -15.35
CA GLU A 208 -0.63 -18.50 -14.83
C GLU A 208 -0.97 -19.84 -15.48
N ARG A 209 -2.18 -20.00 -16.05
CA ARG A 209 -2.57 -21.19 -16.83
C ARG A 209 -2.18 -21.13 -18.30
N GLU A 210 -2.09 -19.93 -18.86
CA GLU A 210 -1.77 -19.68 -20.28
C GLU A 210 -0.26 -19.54 -20.54
N GLY A 211 0.54 -19.37 -19.49
CA GLY A 211 2.01 -19.32 -19.55
C GLY A 211 2.65 -20.66 -19.22
#